data_AF-A0A662GH82-F1
#
_entry.id   AF-A0A662GH82-F1
#
_cell.length_a   1.000
_cell.length_b   1.000
_cell.length_c   1.000
_cell.angle_alpha   90.00
_cell.angle_beta   90.00
_cell.angle_gamma   90.00
#
_symmetry.space_group_name_H-M   'P 1'
#
loop_
_entity.id
_entity.type
_entity.pdbx_description
1 polymer ?
#
loop_
_entity_poly.entity_id
_entity_poly.type
_entity_poly.pdbx_seq_one_letter_code
_entity_poly.pdbx_strand_id
1 'polypeptide(L)'
;MRVLPFTAFVGLDELKEALLCLAVNPNIGGLLIIGPKGTGKSSIVRAFAELLPEIEVSKNCPFNCNPHDPEEMCDICREKYYDNGRLDIVKKKMKVVELPVGATEDMVLGTINIERTLKEGKVVFEVGLLGKANRQILYIDEVNLLPDHIADSILDAAASGWHT
;
A
#
# COMPACT_ATOMS: atom_id res chain seq x y z
N MET A 1 -1.23 9.95 -18.62
CA MET A 1 -0.20 10.93 -18.22
C MET A 1 1.12 10.19 -18.18
N ARG A 2 2.16 10.63 -18.90
CA ARG A 2 3.44 9.90 -19.00
C ARG A 2 4.26 10.20 -17.73
N VAL A 3 4.56 9.19 -16.93
CA VAL A 3 5.43 9.32 -15.75
C VAL A 3 6.84 9.63 -16.24
N LEU A 4 7.47 10.69 -15.71
CA LEU A 4 8.86 11.02 -16.02
C LEU A 4 9.80 10.01 -15.34
N PRO A 5 10.94 9.65 -15.94
CA PRO A 5 11.95 8.84 -15.27
C PRO A 5 12.41 9.51 -13.96
N PHE A 6 12.68 8.73 -12.92
CA PHE A 6 13.14 9.24 -11.61
C PHE A 6 14.38 10.14 -11.73
N THR A 7 15.29 9.81 -12.64
CA THR A 7 16.52 10.57 -12.92
C THR A 7 16.26 11.89 -13.67
N ALA A 8 15.09 12.07 -14.28
CA ALA A 8 14.75 13.29 -15.03
C ALA A 8 14.26 14.43 -14.14
N PHE A 9 13.96 14.18 -12.86
CA PHE A 9 13.60 15.22 -11.91
C PHE A 9 14.84 16.04 -11.56
N VAL A 10 14.77 17.36 -11.76
CA VAL A 10 15.88 18.29 -11.44
C VAL A 10 15.82 18.69 -9.97
N GLY A 11 16.96 18.67 -9.27
CA GLY A 11 17.04 18.90 -7.84
C GLY A 11 16.40 17.77 -7.02
N LEU A 12 15.81 18.11 -5.87
CA LEU A 12 15.19 17.18 -4.92
C LEU A 12 16.16 16.09 -4.43
N ASP A 13 17.44 16.42 -4.30
CA ASP A 13 18.49 15.44 -4.05
C ASP A 13 18.30 14.70 -2.71
N GLU A 14 17.95 15.43 -1.65
CA GLU A 14 17.60 14.84 -0.35
C GLU A 14 16.38 13.89 -0.43
N LEU A 15 15.35 14.27 -1.20
CA LEU A 15 14.16 13.44 -1.38
C LEU A 15 14.49 12.17 -2.19
N LYS A 16 15.33 12.29 -3.22
CA LYS A 16 15.78 11.13 -3.99
C LYS A 16 16.58 10.16 -3.11
N GLU A 17 17.50 10.69 -2.32
CA GLU A 17 18.30 9.90 -1.38
C GLU A 17 17.40 9.17 -0.37
N ALA A 18 16.46 9.89 0.26
CA ALA A 18 15.53 9.30 1.20
C ALA A 18 14.67 8.18 0.58
N LEU A 19 14.19 8.36 -0.66
CA LEU A 19 13.45 7.32 -1.38
C LEU A 19 14.33 6.10 -1.68
N LEU A 20 15.58 6.30 -2.08
CA LEU A 20 16.53 5.20 -2.30
C LEU A 20 16.85 4.45 -1.01
N CYS A 21 17.00 5.15 0.11
CA CYS A 21 17.17 4.53 1.42
C CYS A 21 15.97 3.65 1.79
N LEU A 22 14.74 4.12 1.53
CA LEU A 22 13.52 3.31 1.72
C LEU A 22 13.50 2.05 0.84
N ALA A 23 13.98 2.12 -0.40
CA ALA A 23 14.07 0.96 -1.29
C ALA A 23 15.05 -0.10 -0.75
N VAL A 24 16.12 0.32 -0.09
CA VAL A 24 17.16 -0.56 0.46
C VAL A 24 16.74 -1.13 1.81
N ASN A 25 16.16 -0.31 2.68
CA ASN A 25 15.74 -0.72 4.01
C ASN A 25 14.30 -0.28 4.31
N PRO A 26 13.31 -1.15 4.05
CA PRO A 26 11.91 -0.88 4.35
C PRO A 26 11.63 -0.65 5.85
N ASN A 27 12.51 -1.10 6.76
CA ASN A 27 12.33 -0.88 8.21
C ASN A 27 12.52 0.58 8.65
N ILE A 28 12.97 1.46 7.74
CA ILE A 28 12.91 2.92 7.97
C ILE A 28 11.45 3.37 8.16
N GLY A 29 10.48 2.61 7.62
CA GLY A 29 9.05 2.86 7.79
C GLY A 29 8.55 3.92 6.84
N GLY A 30 8.30 5.12 7.35
CA GLY A 30 7.67 6.22 6.61
C GLY A 30 8.66 7.29 6.15
N LEU A 31 8.25 8.04 5.12
CA LEU A 31 8.93 9.27 4.69
C LEU A 31 7.95 10.44 4.68
N LEU A 32 8.22 11.43 5.53
CA LEU A 32 7.49 12.69 5.53
C LEU A 32 8.15 13.66 4.54
N ILE A 33 7.39 14.08 3.52
CA ILE A 33 7.89 14.99 2.48
C ILE A 33 7.29 16.38 2.69
N ILE A 34 8.11 17.37 3.04
CA ILE A 34 7.69 18.75 3.26
C ILE A 34 8.12 19.62 2.08
N GLY A 35 7.19 20.43 1.55
CA GLY A 35 7.54 21.46 0.58
C GLY A 35 6.33 22.10 -0.11
N PRO A 36 6.51 23.21 -0.84
CA PRO A 36 5.42 23.94 -1.51
C PRO A 36 4.64 23.08 -2.51
N LYS A 37 3.37 23.41 -2.78
CA LYS A 37 2.59 22.80 -3.87
C LYS A 37 3.29 23.05 -5.23
N GLY A 38 3.17 22.11 -6.16
CA GLY A 38 3.76 22.23 -7.50
C GLY A 38 5.26 21.88 -7.60
N THR A 39 5.90 21.40 -6.53
CA THR A 39 7.32 21.00 -6.51
C THR A 39 7.60 19.60 -7.06
N GLY A 40 6.58 18.88 -7.53
CA GLY A 40 6.76 17.54 -8.11
C GLY A 40 6.86 16.38 -7.12
N LYS A 41 6.59 16.59 -5.82
CA LYS A 41 6.64 15.55 -4.76
C LYS A 41 5.87 14.27 -5.11
N SER A 42 4.59 14.39 -5.50
CA SER A 42 3.79 13.23 -5.91
C SER A 42 4.30 12.58 -7.20
N SER A 43 4.83 13.39 -8.12
CA SER A 43 5.35 12.92 -9.41
C SER A 43 6.63 12.10 -9.27
N ILE A 44 7.55 12.51 -8.38
CA ILE A 44 8.79 11.77 -8.14
C ILE A 44 8.54 10.46 -7.39
N VAL A 45 7.58 10.42 -6.47
CA VAL A 45 7.16 9.16 -5.79
C VAL A 45 6.58 8.17 -6.80
N ARG A 46 5.75 8.63 -7.75
CA ARG A 46 5.24 7.78 -8.85
C ARG A 46 6.37 7.30 -9.77
N ALA A 47 7.36 8.14 -10.05
CA ALA A 47 8.54 7.75 -10.82
C ALA A 47 9.44 6.75 -10.08
N PHE A 48 9.56 6.89 -8.77
CA PHE A 48 10.28 5.96 -7.90
C PHE A 48 9.62 4.57 -7.89
N ALA A 49 8.29 4.50 -7.86
CA ALA A 49 7.56 3.23 -7.92
C ALA A 49 7.90 2.40 -9.18
N GLU A 50 8.19 3.05 -10.32
CA GLU A 50 8.61 2.38 -11.55
C GLU A 50 10.05 1.83 -11.51
N LEU A 51 10.87 2.27 -10.54
CA LEU A 51 12.22 1.72 -10.32
C LEU A 51 12.20 0.46 -9.45
N LEU A 52 11.17 0.28 -8.64
CA LEU A 52 11.10 -0.83 -7.70
C LEU A 52 10.88 -2.16 -8.43
N PRO A 53 11.48 -3.26 -7.92
CA PRO A 53 11.30 -4.57 -8.51
C PRO A 53 9.84 -5.03 -8.46
N GLU A 54 9.48 -5.94 -9.37
CA GLU A 54 8.21 -6.63 -9.25
C GLU A 54 8.18 -7.49 -8.00
N ILE A 55 7.03 -7.52 -7.33
CA ILE A 55 6.79 -8.36 -6.17
C ILE A 55 6.04 -9.63 -6.57
N GLU A 56 6.34 -10.73 -5.88
CA GLU A 56 5.59 -11.97 -5.99
C GLU A 56 4.43 -11.98 -4.99
N VAL A 57 3.22 -12.21 -5.47
CA VAL A 57 2.00 -12.17 -4.66
C VAL A 57 1.14 -13.39 -4.91
N SER A 58 0.35 -13.77 -3.91
CA SER A 58 -0.70 -14.78 -4.07
C SER A 58 -1.73 -14.35 -5.12
N LYS A 59 -1.99 -15.22 -6.09
CA LYS A 59 -2.93 -15.00 -7.20
C LYS A 59 -4.34 -14.81 -6.64
N ASN A 60 -5.03 -13.78 -7.15
CA ASN A 60 -6.37 -13.39 -6.72
C ASN A 60 -6.50 -12.99 -5.24
N CYS A 61 -5.39 -12.77 -4.52
CA CYS A 61 -5.44 -12.17 -3.19
C CYS A 61 -5.67 -10.65 -3.31
N PRO A 62 -6.68 -10.08 -2.64
CA PRO A 62 -6.94 -8.64 -2.69
C PRO A 62 -5.90 -7.83 -1.90
N PHE A 63 -5.19 -8.47 -0.96
CA PHE A 63 -4.16 -7.86 -0.11
C PHE A 63 -2.74 -8.05 -0.63
N ASN A 64 -2.51 -8.66 -1.80
CA ASN A 64 -1.15 -8.93 -2.31
C ASN A 64 -0.23 -9.71 -1.34
N CYS A 65 -0.79 -10.63 -0.54
CA CYS A 65 -0.05 -11.41 0.46
C CYS A 65 1.22 -12.06 -0.11
N ASN A 66 2.25 -12.12 0.73
CA ASN A 66 3.50 -12.80 0.43
C ASN A 66 3.24 -14.32 0.33
N PRO A 67 3.51 -14.96 -0.82
CA PRO A 67 3.26 -16.39 -0.98
C PRO A 67 4.31 -17.26 -0.26
N HIS A 68 5.41 -16.66 0.21
CA HIS A 68 6.54 -17.37 0.81
C HIS A 68 6.59 -17.29 2.33
N ASP A 69 5.79 -16.42 2.94
CA ASP A 69 5.78 -16.22 4.39
C ASP A 69 4.35 -16.31 4.94
N PRO A 70 4.00 -17.40 5.67
CA PRO A 70 2.69 -17.56 6.28
C PRO A 70 2.31 -16.49 7.31
N GLU A 71 3.29 -15.80 7.93
CA GLU A 71 3.02 -14.70 8.86
C GLU A 71 2.48 -13.49 8.11
N GLU A 72 2.90 -13.26 6.86
CA GLU A 72 2.43 -12.14 6.02
C GLU A 72 1.20 -12.51 5.14
N MET A 73 0.51 -13.60 5.46
CA MET A 73 -0.69 -14.06 4.76
C MET A 73 -1.97 -13.67 5.49
N CYS A 74 -2.99 -13.25 4.72
CA CYS A 74 -4.36 -13.20 5.21
C CYS A 74 -4.90 -14.63 5.44
N ASP A 75 -5.96 -14.75 6.22
CA ASP A 75 -6.54 -16.04 6.60
C ASP A 75 -6.83 -16.95 5.40
N ILE A 76 -7.40 -16.38 4.33
CA ILE A 76 -7.74 -17.12 3.10
C ILE A 76 -6.49 -17.67 2.40
N CYS A 77 -5.39 -16.91 2.37
CA CYS A 77 -4.15 -17.39 1.76
C CYS A 77 -3.46 -18.40 2.65
N ARG A 78 -3.47 -18.18 3.96
CA ARG A 78 -2.86 -19.04 4.95
C ARG A 78 -3.52 -20.43 4.98
N GLU A 79 -4.85 -20.49 4.98
CA GLU A 79 -5.60 -21.76 4.88
C GLU A 79 -5.23 -22.53 3.60
N LYS A 80 -5.28 -21.86 2.45
CA LYS A 80 -4.90 -22.49 1.17
C LYS A 80 -3.46 -22.99 1.14
N TYR A 81 -2.54 -22.26 1.78
CA TYR A 81 -1.15 -22.65 1.88
C TYR A 81 -1.00 -23.92 2.73
N TYR A 82 -1.68 -24.02 3.88
CA TYR A 82 -1.66 -25.21 4.71
C TYR A 82 -2.32 -26.43 4.05
N ASP A 83 -3.39 -26.21 3.28
CA ASP A 83 -4.10 -27.30 2.60
C ASP A 83 -3.30 -27.86 1.40
N ASN A 84 -2.69 -26.98 0.60
CA ASN A 84 -2.07 -27.36 -0.68
C ASN A 84 -0.53 -27.37 -0.65
N GLY A 85 0.08 -26.88 0.43
CA GLY A 85 1.52 -26.66 0.58
C GLY A 85 2.10 -25.54 -0.29
N ARG A 86 1.31 -24.91 -1.15
CA ARG A 86 1.73 -23.81 -2.03
C ARG A 86 0.56 -22.93 -2.47
N LEU A 87 0.87 -21.69 -2.82
CA LEU A 87 -0.06 -20.75 -3.46
C LEU A 87 0.30 -20.59 -4.94
N ASP A 88 -0.70 -20.22 -5.74
CA ASP A 88 -0.45 -19.75 -7.11
C ASP A 88 0.21 -18.37 -7.04
N ILE A 89 1.38 -18.21 -7.64
CA ILE A 89 2.17 -16.98 -7.58
C ILE A 89 2.03 -16.19 -8.88
N VAL A 90 1.87 -14.88 -8.77
CA VAL A 90 1.97 -13.94 -9.89
C VAL A 90 2.92 -12.80 -9.54
N LYS A 91 3.67 -12.32 -10.54
CA LYS A 91 4.47 -11.11 -10.40
C LYS A 91 3.62 -9.88 -10.69
N LYS A 92 3.75 -8.85 -9.85
CA LYS A 92 3.10 -7.56 -10.04
C LYS A 92 4.12 -6.44 -9.84
N LYS A 93 4.08 -5.45 -10.72
CA LYS A 93 4.72 -4.16 -10.46
C LYS A 93 4.12 -3.51 -9.22
N MET A 94 4.97 -2.90 -8.41
CA MET A 94 4.55 -2.05 -7.31
C MET A 94 3.81 -0.81 -7.86
N LYS A 95 2.82 -0.36 -7.10
CA LYS A 95 1.97 0.78 -7.43
C LYS A 95 1.92 1.74 -6.25
N VAL A 96 1.60 2.99 -6.57
CA VAL A 96 1.25 4.00 -5.58
C VAL A 96 -0.25 3.94 -5.35
N VAL A 97 -0.64 3.69 -4.10
CA VAL A 97 -2.02 3.79 -3.61
C VAL A 97 -2.15 5.16 -2.96
N GLU A 98 -3.01 6.00 -3.51
CA GLU A 98 -3.19 7.37 -3.03
C GLU A 98 -4.35 7.43 -2.05
N LEU A 99 -4.09 8.06 -0.90
CA LEU A 99 -5.10 8.36 0.10
C LEU A 99 -5.58 9.80 -0.10
N PRO A 100 -6.86 10.01 -0.46
CA PRO A 100 -7.41 11.34 -0.62
C PRO A 100 -7.62 12.01 0.75
N VAL A 101 -7.50 13.33 0.80
CA VAL A 101 -7.72 14.13 2.03
C VAL A 101 -9.09 13.88 2.68
N GLY A 102 -10.12 13.60 1.86
CA GLY A 102 -11.47 13.28 2.31
C GLY A 102 -11.76 11.79 2.48
N ALA A 103 -10.75 10.94 2.68
CA ALA A 103 -10.95 9.52 2.90
C ALA A 103 -11.71 9.28 4.21
N THR A 104 -12.76 8.46 4.15
CA THR A 104 -13.46 7.97 5.34
C THR A 104 -12.75 6.74 5.89
N GLU A 105 -13.00 6.41 7.16
CA GLU A 105 -12.48 5.21 7.81
C GLU A 105 -12.79 3.94 7.01
N ASP A 106 -14.03 3.78 6.54
CA ASP A 106 -14.44 2.69 5.65
C ASP A 106 -13.62 2.60 4.35
N MET A 107 -13.19 3.73 3.79
CA MET A 107 -12.32 3.72 2.60
C MET A 107 -10.90 3.27 2.95
N VAL A 108 -10.41 3.64 4.13
CA VAL A 108 -9.03 3.35 4.56
C VAL A 108 -8.89 1.92 5.04
N LEU A 109 -9.72 1.51 6.00
CA LEU A 109 -9.68 0.19 6.64
C LEU A 109 -10.41 -0.87 5.80
N GLY A 110 -11.48 -0.45 5.11
CA GLY A 110 -12.40 -1.35 4.43
C GLY A 110 -13.74 -1.44 5.17
N THR A 111 -14.70 -2.09 4.55
CA THR A 111 -16.05 -2.21 5.11
C THR A 111 -16.69 -3.54 4.72
N ILE A 112 -17.84 -3.85 5.31
CA ILE A 112 -18.65 -5.01 4.93
C ILE A 112 -19.77 -4.54 4.01
N ASN A 113 -19.85 -5.12 2.82
CA ASN A 113 -20.95 -4.85 1.90
C ASN A 113 -22.21 -5.60 2.34
N ILE A 114 -23.08 -4.93 3.09
CA ILE A 114 -24.31 -5.51 3.64
C ILE A 114 -25.24 -6.01 2.53
N GLU A 115 -25.41 -5.24 1.44
CA GLU A 115 -26.32 -5.63 0.35
C GLU A 115 -25.90 -6.93 -0.32
N ARG A 116 -24.61 -7.09 -0.64
CA ARG A 116 -24.07 -8.33 -1.19
C ARG A 116 -24.11 -9.44 -0.15
N THR A 117 -23.83 -9.13 1.10
CA THR A 117 -23.89 -10.11 2.19
C THR A 117 -25.28 -10.74 2.31
N LEU A 118 -26.33 -9.93 2.24
CA LEU A 118 -27.72 -10.39 2.28
C LEU A 118 -28.11 -11.18 1.02
N LYS A 119 -27.62 -10.78 -0.16
CA LYS A 119 -27.93 -11.46 -1.43
C LYS A 119 -27.19 -12.79 -1.59
N GLU A 120 -25.92 -12.85 -1.18
CA GLU A 120 -25.03 -14.00 -1.36
C GLU A 120 -25.05 -14.95 -0.16
N GLY A 121 -25.62 -14.52 0.97
CA GLY A 121 -25.68 -15.30 2.22
C GLY A 121 -24.30 -15.50 2.87
N LYS A 122 -23.30 -14.71 2.48
CA LYS A 122 -21.92 -14.77 2.97
C LYS A 122 -21.39 -13.37 3.19
N VAL A 123 -20.62 -13.15 4.26
CA VAL A 123 -20.02 -11.83 4.54
C VAL A 123 -19.08 -11.43 3.41
N VAL A 124 -19.40 -10.34 2.73
CA VAL A 124 -18.58 -9.80 1.63
C VAL A 124 -17.81 -8.58 2.13
N PHE A 125 -16.50 -8.73 2.29
CA PHE A 125 -15.60 -7.64 2.67
C PHE A 125 -15.15 -6.84 1.45
N GLU A 126 -15.17 -5.52 1.59
CA GLU A 126 -14.54 -4.58 0.65
C GLU A 126 -13.22 -4.12 1.23
N VAL A 127 -12.14 -4.43 0.51
CA VAL A 127 -10.78 -4.10 0.96
C VAL A 127 -10.54 -2.59 0.86
N GLY A 128 -10.13 -2.00 2.00
CA GLY A 128 -9.75 -0.61 2.11
C GLY A 128 -8.42 -0.26 1.43
N LEU A 129 -8.04 1.00 1.50
CA LEU A 129 -6.79 1.51 0.94
C LEU A 129 -5.56 0.90 1.60
N LEU A 130 -5.58 0.65 2.92
CA LEU A 130 -4.46 0.00 3.61
C LEU A 130 -4.23 -1.43 3.09
N GLY A 131 -5.31 -2.20 2.94
CA GLY A 131 -5.21 -3.55 2.37
C GLY A 131 -4.71 -3.55 0.92
N LYS A 132 -5.10 -2.56 0.11
CA LYS A 132 -4.57 -2.37 -1.25
C LYS A 132 -3.10 -1.92 -1.25
N ALA A 133 -2.70 -1.17 -0.23
CA ALA A 133 -1.34 -0.66 -0.06
C ALA A 133 -0.37 -1.72 0.51
N ASN A 134 -0.85 -2.89 0.94
CA ASN A 134 0.01 -3.95 1.43
C ASN A 134 1.04 -4.38 0.37
N ARG A 135 2.34 -4.31 0.76
CA ARG A 135 3.51 -4.50 -0.12
C ARG A 135 3.52 -3.57 -1.33
N GLN A 136 2.89 -2.41 -1.23
CA GLN A 136 2.85 -1.32 -2.21
C GLN A 136 3.29 -0.01 -1.52
N ILE A 137 3.16 1.12 -2.20
CA ILE A 137 3.44 2.44 -1.61
C ILE A 137 2.11 3.12 -1.26
N LEU A 138 1.91 3.48 0.00
CA LEU A 138 0.84 4.38 0.42
C LEU A 138 1.34 5.84 0.32
N TYR A 139 0.71 6.65 -0.53
CA TYR A 139 0.98 8.08 -0.62
C TYR A 139 -0.20 8.87 -0.05
N ILE A 140 0.10 9.79 0.84
CA ILE A 140 -0.87 10.68 1.48
C ILE A 140 -0.51 12.10 1.10
N ASP A 141 -1.41 12.76 0.37
CA ASP A 141 -1.25 14.19 0.13
C ASP A 141 -1.84 14.98 1.30
N GLU A 142 -1.21 16.09 1.68
CA GLU A 142 -1.71 16.98 2.73
C GLU A 142 -2.02 16.25 4.05
N VAL A 143 -1.07 15.44 4.54
CA VAL A 143 -1.18 14.65 5.78
C VAL A 143 -1.72 15.44 6.98
N ASN A 144 -1.46 16.75 7.02
CA ASN A 144 -1.92 17.66 8.06
C ASN A 144 -3.44 17.91 8.07
N LEU A 145 -4.18 17.43 7.06
CA LEU A 145 -5.63 17.52 6.97
C LEU A 145 -6.33 16.20 7.30
N LEU A 146 -5.56 15.14 7.57
CA LEU A 146 -6.15 13.86 7.94
C LEU A 146 -6.79 13.92 9.33
N PRO A 147 -7.92 13.22 9.53
CA PRO A 147 -8.44 12.98 10.86
C PRO A 147 -7.44 12.17 11.71
N ASP A 148 -7.29 12.54 12.98
CA ASP A 148 -6.32 11.92 13.91
C ASP A 148 -6.44 10.39 13.96
N HIS A 149 -7.67 9.87 14.09
CA HIS A 149 -7.93 8.42 14.14
C HIS A 149 -7.47 7.66 12.87
N ILE A 150 -7.53 8.31 11.69
CA ILE A 150 -7.03 7.72 10.44
C ILE A 150 -5.52 7.72 10.42
N ALA A 151 -4.89 8.82 10.86
CA ALA A 151 -3.45 8.90 10.96
C ALA A 151 -2.89 7.85 11.92
N ASP A 152 -3.51 7.68 13.10
CA ASP A 152 -3.14 6.67 14.08
C ASP A 152 -3.23 5.26 13.49
N SER A 153 -4.35 4.93 12.83
CA SER A 153 -4.54 3.62 12.19
C SER A 153 -3.48 3.32 11.12
N ILE A 154 -3.08 4.34 10.35
CA ILE A 154 -2.03 4.21 9.33
C ILE A 154 -0.66 4.01 9.98
N LEU A 155 -0.34 4.78 11.02
CA LEU A 155 0.93 4.69 11.72
C LEU A 155 1.08 3.33 12.44
N ASP A 156 0.02 2.85 13.07
CA ASP A 156 -0.01 1.54 13.69
C ASP A 156 0.22 0.45 12.64
N ALA A 157 -0.51 0.49 11.52
CA ALA A 157 -0.34 -0.47 10.42
C ALA A 157 1.07 -0.44 9.81
N ALA A 158 1.66 0.75 9.69
CA ALA A 158 3.02 0.91 9.16
C ALA A 158 4.10 0.40 10.13
N ALA A 159 3.87 0.48 11.44
CA ALA A 159 4.80 0.04 12.47
C ALA A 159 4.70 -1.47 12.74
N SER A 160 3.50 -2.03 12.80
CA SER A 160 3.26 -3.45 13.06
C SER A 160 3.37 -4.33 11.81
N GLY A 161 3.23 -3.73 10.62
CA GLY A 161 3.04 -4.46 9.37
C GLY A 161 1.65 -5.11 9.24
N TRP A 162 0.75 -4.86 10.20
CA TRP A 162 -0.54 -5.53 10.29
C TRP A 162 -1.61 -4.66 10.95
N HIS A 163 -2.75 -4.52 10.29
CA HIS A 163 -3.96 -3.98 10.90
C HIS A 163 -5.02 -5.07 10.96
N THR A 164 -5.45 -5.42 12.18
CA THR A 164 -6.58 -6.34 12.44
C THR A 164 -7.92 -5.65 12.28
#